data_AF-A0A937C6Z4-F1
#
_entry.id   AF-A0A937C6Z4-F1
#
_cell.length_a   1.000
_cell.length_b   1.000
_cell.length_c   1.000
_cell.angle_alpha   90.00
_cell.angle_beta   90.00
_cell.angle_gamma   90.00
#
_symmetry.space_group_name_H-M   'P 1'
#
loop_
_entity.id
_entity.type
_entity.pdbx_description
1 polymer ?
#
loop_
_entity_poly.entity_id
_entity_poly.type
_entity_poly.pdbx_seq_one_letter_code
_entity_poly.pdbx_strand_id
1 'polypeptide(L)'
;MKQLLKLVQGKLKTWYYYQELKEISFASALITAVWFLYNSGEEIFRWMLTETGRMYVVFFMAGIVISITIKIYYRVMVIKYHEKDTHIELFKELESNR
;
A
#
# COMPACT_ATOMS: atom_id res chain seq x y z
N MET A 1 25.76 0.51 -7.17
CA MET A 1 24.82 0.20 -6.06
C MET A 1 23.35 0.39 -6.40
N LYS A 2 22.90 1.53 -6.99
CA LYS A 2 21.47 1.75 -7.32
C LYS A 2 20.87 0.72 -8.31
N GLN A 3 21.65 0.21 -9.25
CA GLN A 3 21.20 -0.83 -10.20
C GLN A 3 21.11 -2.23 -9.56
N LEU A 4 22.02 -2.57 -8.63
CA LEU A 4 21.97 -3.81 -7.86
C LEU A 4 20.74 -3.86 -6.95
N LEU A 5 20.41 -2.75 -6.29
CA LEU A 5 19.16 -2.63 -5.51
C LEU A 5 17.91 -2.77 -6.40
N LYS A 6 17.92 -2.20 -7.60
CA LYS A 6 16.81 -2.37 -8.57
C LYS A 6 16.68 -3.82 -9.07
N LEU A 7 17.78 -4.53 -9.27
CA LEU A 7 17.78 -5.94 -9.68
C LEU A 7 17.33 -6.86 -8.53
N VAL A 8 17.75 -6.58 -7.30
CA VAL A 8 17.32 -7.32 -6.10
C VAL A 8 15.83 -7.07 -5.82
N GLN A 9 15.36 -5.83 -5.92
CA GLN A 9 13.93 -5.49 -5.82
C GLN A 9 13.10 -6.05 -6.98
N GLY A 10 13.68 -6.11 -8.19
CA GLY A 10 13.06 -6.72 -9.37
C GLY A 10 12.90 -8.23 -9.23
N LYS A 11 13.92 -8.92 -8.67
CA LYS A 11 13.87 -10.38 -8.40
C LYS A 11 13.06 -10.75 -7.17
N LEU A 12 12.98 -9.90 -6.15
CA LEU A 12 12.04 -10.07 -5.02
C LEU A 12 10.58 -9.94 -5.45
N LYS A 13 10.33 -9.18 -6.52
CA LYS A 13 8.99 -9.01 -7.10
C LYS A 13 8.49 -10.24 -7.87
N THR A 14 9.37 -11.14 -8.32
CA THR A 14 8.99 -12.45 -8.92
C THR A 14 8.53 -13.41 -7.82
N TRP A 15 7.30 -13.27 -7.31
CA TRP A 15 6.02 -13.73 -7.87
C TRP A 15 5.38 -14.93 -7.11
N TYR A 16 6.03 -15.52 -6.09
CA TYR A 16 5.37 -16.53 -5.23
C TYR A 16 5.40 -16.17 -3.74
N TYR A 17 6.59 -15.94 -3.17
CA TYR A 17 6.74 -15.62 -1.74
C TYR A 17 6.23 -14.24 -1.33
N TYR A 18 6.14 -13.27 -2.26
CA TYR A 18 5.73 -11.90 -1.89
C TYR A 18 4.25 -11.81 -1.51
N GLN A 19 3.40 -12.63 -2.14
CA GLN A 19 1.97 -12.66 -1.85
C GLN A 19 1.71 -13.41 -0.53
N GLU A 20 2.37 -14.55 -0.33
CA GLU A 20 2.30 -15.31 0.91
C GLU A 20 2.87 -14.53 2.11
N LEU A 21 4.03 -13.88 1.96
CA LEU A 21 4.60 -13.00 3.01
C LEU A 21 3.69 -11.82 3.32
N LYS A 22 3.01 -11.27 2.31
CA LYS A 22 2.05 -10.18 2.51
C LYS A 22 0.81 -10.66 3.27
N GLU A 23 0.31 -11.85 2.97
CA GLU A 23 -0.83 -12.45 3.67
C GLU A 23 -0.47 -12.82 5.11
N ILE A 24 0.71 -13.42 5.32
CA ILE A 24 1.24 -13.76 6.66
C ILE A 24 1.47 -12.49 7.49
N SER A 25 2.07 -11.44 6.92
CA SER A 25 2.28 -10.18 7.63
C SER A 25 0.97 -9.45 7.92
N PHE A 26 -0.05 -9.59 7.06
CA PHE A 26 -1.37 -9.03 7.32
C PHE A 26 -2.11 -9.81 8.41
N ALA A 27 -2.02 -11.15 8.39
CA ALA A 27 -2.60 -12.02 9.40
C ALA A 27 -1.94 -11.80 10.77
N SER A 28 -0.62 -11.68 10.83
CA SER A 28 0.09 -11.38 12.07
C SER A 28 -0.25 -9.99 12.59
N ALA A 29 -0.32 -8.98 11.71
CA ALA A 29 -0.76 -7.64 12.09
C ALA A 29 -2.19 -7.63 12.64
N LEU A 30 -3.11 -8.39 12.05
CA LEU A 30 -4.47 -8.56 12.54
C LEU A 30 -4.51 -9.20 13.93
N ILE A 31 -3.80 -10.32 14.11
CA ILE A 31 -3.73 -11.01 15.41
C ILE A 31 -3.16 -10.08 16.48
N THR A 32 -2.07 -9.37 16.17
CA THR A 32 -1.47 -8.41 17.10
C THR A 32 -2.42 -7.25 17.41
N ALA A 33 -3.13 -6.71 16.42
CA ALA A 33 -4.09 -5.64 16.63
C ALA A 33 -5.27 -6.09 17.50
N VAL A 34 -5.81 -7.29 17.25
CA VAL A 34 -6.90 -7.87 18.03
C VAL A 34 -6.45 -8.15 19.47
N TRP A 35 -5.26 -8.71 19.65
CA TRP A 35 -4.70 -8.97 20.97
C TRP A 35 -4.47 -7.67 21.76
N PHE A 36 -3.94 -6.64 21.10
CA PHE A 36 -3.73 -5.32 21.69
C PHE A 36 -5.04 -4.63 22.08
N LEU A 37 -6.08 -4.74 21.23
CA LEU A 37 -7.42 -4.24 21.54
C LEU A 37 -8.09 -5.02 22.68
N TYR A 38 -7.90 -6.34 22.74
CA TYR A 38 -8.45 -7.16 23.82
C TYR A 38 -7.81 -6.83 25.17
N ASN A 39 -6.50 -6.63 25.21
CA ASN A 39 -5.76 -6.47 26.46
C ASN A 39 -5.71 -5.01 26.95
N SER A 40 -5.72 -4.03 26.03
CA SER A 40 -5.54 -2.61 26.34
C SER A 40 -6.66 -1.71 25.81
N GLY A 41 -7.71 -2.28 25.22
CA GLY A 41 -8.79 -1.53 24.57
C GLY A 41 -9.46 -0.51 25.50
N GLU A 42 -9.77 -0.88 26.75
CA GLU A 42 -10.46 0.02 27.68
C GLU A 42 -9.59 1.22 28.09
N GLU A 43 -8.30 0.99 28.36
CA GLU A 43 -7.34 2.05 28.70
C GLU A 43 -7.09 2.98 27.52
N ILE A 44 -6.94 2.43 26.32
CA ILE A 44 -6.77 3.22 25.09
C ILE A 44 -8.02 4.04 24.80
N PHE A 45 -9.22 3.49 25.03
CA PHE A 45 -10.46 4.21 24.81
C PHE A 45 -10.61 5.38 25.80
N ARG A 46 -10.29 5.16 27.07
CA ARG A 46 -10.26 6.22 28.08
C ARG A 46 -9.20 7.29 27.73
N TRP A 47 -8.02 6.87 27.26
CA TRP A 47 -6.98 7.78 26.82
C TRP A 47 -7.39 8.58 25.58
N MET A 48 -8.05 7.96 24.59
CA MET A 48 -8.57 8.62 23.39
C MET A 48 -9.62 9.70 23.70
N LEU A 49 -10.35 9.58 24.81
CA LEU A 49 -11.34 10.58 25.24
C LEU A 49 -10.71 11.82 25.90
N THR A 50 -9.43 11.75 26.30
CA THR A 50 -8.70 12.92 26.82
C THR A 50 -8.49 13.96 25.72
N GLU A 51 -8.28 15.22 26.07
CA GLU A 51 -8.03 16.30 25.11
C GLU A 51 -6.77 16.05 24.26
N THR A 52 -5.70 15.56 24.89
CA THR A 52 -4.46 15.16 24.22
C THR A 52 -4.69 13.96 23.29
N GLY A 53 -5.41 12.94 23.76
CA GLY A 53 -5.73 11.74 22.96
C GLY A 53 -6.56 12.06 21.72
N ARG A 54 -7.56 12.93 21.84
CA ARG A 54 -8.41 13.37 20.72
C ARG A 54 -7.58 14.03 19.60
N MET A 55 -6.59 14.84 19.93
CA MET A 55 -5.68 15.43 18.93
C MET A 55 -4.92 14.36 18.15
N TYR A 56 -4.34 13.37 18.83
CA TYR A 56 -3.63 12.27 18.16
C TYR A 56 -4.55 11.46 17.25
N VAL A 57 -5.79 11.19 17.67
CA VAL A 57 -6.79 10.51 16.84
C VAL A 57 -7.08 11.29 15.56
N VAL A 58 -7.22 12.61 15.64
CA VAL A 58 -7.44 13.47 14.47
C VAL A 58 -6.24 13.45 13.52
N PHE A 59 -5.02 13.56 14.03
CA PHE A 59 -3.81 13.43 13.20
C PHE A 59 -3.71 12.07 12.53
N PHE A 60 -4.04 11.00 13.24
CA PHE A 60 -4.04 9.64 12.70
C PHE A 60 -5.07 9.49 11.57
N MET A 61 -6.29 9.99 11.77
CA MET A 61 -7.34 10.01 10.76
C MET A 61 -6.91 10.79 9.50
N ALA A 62 -6.28 11.96 9.67
CA ALA A 62 -5.75 12.73 8.54
C ALA A 62 -4.66 11.94 7.78
N GLY A 63 -3.76 11.26 8.50
CA GLY A 63 -2.74 10.40 7.91
C GLY A 63 -3.31 9.23 7.12
N ILE A 64 -4.39 8.60 7.61
CA ILE A 64 -5.12 7.55 6.89
C ILE A 64 -5.67 8.09 5.57
N VAL A 65 -6.35 9.24 5.60
CA VAL A 65 -6.91 9.87 4.41
C VAL A 65 -5.83 10.14 3.37
N ILE A 66 -4.70 10.75 3.77
CA ILE A 66 -3.57 11.02 2.88
C ILE A 66 -3.02 9.72 2.28
N SER A 67 -2.87 8.68 3.08
CA SER A 67 -2.36 7.38 2.61
C SER A 67 -3.30 6.73 1.59
N ILE A 68 -4.62 6.81 1.80
CA ILE A 68 -5.62 6.34 0.84
C ILE A 68 -5.56 7.16 -0.46
N THR A 69 -5.46 8.50 -0.35
CA THR A 69 -5.34 9.38 -1.53
C THR A 69 -4.10 9.03 -2.36
N ILE A 70 -2.94 8.84 -1.73
CA ILE A 70 -1.71 8.43 -2.42
C ILE A 70 -1.90 7.08 -3.12
N LYS A 71 -2.52 6.11 -2.44
CA LYS A 71 -2.77 4.77 -3.00
C LYS A 71 -3.70 4.81 -4.22
N ILE A 72 -4.75 5.62 -4.16
CA ILE A 72 -5.69 5.83 -5.28
C ILE A 72 -4.97 6.53 -6.43
N TYR A 73 -4.24 7.61 -6.14
CA TYR A 73 -3.47 8.36 -7.13
C TYR A 73 -2.48 7.45 -7.88
N TYR A 74 -1.73 6.62 -7.14
CA TYR A 74 -0.79 5.67 -7.76
C TYR A 74 -1.49 4.63 -8.63
N ARG A 75 -2.65 4.10 -8.19
CA ARG A 75 -3.45 3.18 -9.03
C ARG A 75 -3.91 3.84 -10.33
N VAL A 76 -4.46 5.05 -10.25
CA VAL A 76 -4.92 5.79 -11.44
C VAL A 76 -3.75 6.10 -12.37
N MET A 77 -2.60 6.50 -11.82
CA MET A 77 -1.39 6.73 -12.60
C MET A 77 -0.96 5.47 -13.34
N VAL A 78 -0.85 4.33 -12.67
CA VAL A 78 -0.44 3.06 -13.30
C VAL A 78 -1.40 2.65 -14.42
N ILE A 79 -2.71 2.80 -14.23
CA ILE A 79 -3.71 2.51 -15.27
C ILE A 79 -3.48 3.41 -16.49
N LYS A 80 -3.34 4.72 -16.30
CA LYS A 80 -3.10 5.67 -17.40
C LYS A 80 -1.78 5.41 -18.13
N TYR A 81 -0.72 5.04 -17.43
CA TYR A 81 0.54 4.66 -18.07
C TYR A 81 0.42 3.36 -18.86
N HIS A 82 -0.26 2.35 -18.30
CA HIS A 82 -0.53 1.12 -19.03
C HIS A 82 -1.36 1.38 -20.29
N GLU A 83 -2.45 2.15 -20.21
CA GLU A 83 -3.26 2.51 -21.37
C GLU A 83 -2.43 3.21 -22.46
N LYS A 84 -1.53 4.12 -22.06
CA LYS A 84 -0.64 4.81 -22.99
C LYS A 84 0.35 3.86 -23.67
N ASP A 85 0.93 2.93 -22.91
CA ASP A 85 1.88 1.94 -23.44
C ASP A 85 1.19 0.96 -24.40
N THR A 86 -0.01 0.47 -24.07
CA THR A 86 -0.80 -0.39 -24.96
C THR A 86 -1.17 0.31 -26.27
N HIS A 87 -1.50 1.61 -26.19
CA HIS A 87 -1.81 2.41 -27.38
C HIS A 87 -0.57 2.59 -28.28
N ILE A 88 0.63 2.75 -27.72
CA ILE A 88 1.87 2.84 -28.50
C ILE A 88 2.20 1.50 -29.18
N GLU A 89 1.95 0.37 -28.51
CA GLU A 89 2.14 -0.97 -29.08
C GLU A 89 1.19 -1.23 -30.25
N LEU A 90 -0.10 -0.93 -30.10
CA LEU A 90 -1.10 -1.05 -31.17
C LEU A 90 -0.75 -0.22 -32.41
N PHE A 91 -0.21 0.98 -32.23
CA PHE A 91 0.23 1.83 -33.35
C PHE A 91 1.49 1.30 -34.04
N LYS A 92 2.43 0.72 -33.28
CA LYS A 92 3.62 0.07 -33.86
C LYS A 92 3.28 -1.18 -34.65
N GLU A 93 2.33 -1.98 -34.18
CA GLU A 93 1.86 -3.16 -34.92
C GLU A 93 1.16 -2.77 -36.23
N LEU A 94 0.40 -1.67 -36.23
CA LEU A 94 -0.23 -1.13 -37.45
C LEU A 94 0.78 -0.55 -38.46
N GLU A 95 1.87 0.07 -38.00
CA GLU A 95 2.96 0.54 -38.88
C GLU A 95 3.83 -0.61 -39.40
N SER A 96 4.04 -1.67 -38.63
CA SER A 96 4.85 -2.84 -39.03
C SER A 96 4.17 -3.77 -40.03
N ASN A 97 2.83 -3.71 -40.14
CA ASN A 97 2.04 -4.56 -41.05
C ASN A 97 1.74 -3.90 -42.40
N ARG A 98 2.40 -2.78 -42.70
CA ARG A 98 2.25 -2.01 -43.94
C ARG A 98 3.57 -1.94 -44.70
#